data_AF-A0A2N6FSB0-F1
#
_entry.id   AF-A0A2N6FSB0-F1
#
_cell.length_a   1.000
_cell.length_b   1.000
_cell.length_c   1.000
_cell.angle_alpha   90.00
_cell.angle_beta   90.00
_cell.angle_gamma   90.00
#
_symmetry.space_group_name_H-M   'P 1'
#
loop_
_entity.id
_entity.type
_entity.pdbx_description
1 polymer ?
#
loop_
_entity_poly.entity_id
_entity_poly.type
_entity_poly.pdbx_seq_one_letter_code
_entity_poly.pdbx_strand_id
1 'polypeptide(L)'
;MSRWISPYESHPVHLTLENFQNRINDIEINTISDENMLIEISRLKKVIEYIDKYLKLIDPDINITNLTGNLNNLNQYLATSQSEVTNFISSNNITYLQRANNNIDNGLSTLKTFHTLLPKVSGQGIYSMLKKYNETLEDALSEINLENTINASKSIRNLQEELIEGTEDTESIKSKINFMVEDTEAKYNKLLDFYNNSLNDIEFENTTKEKIEKAKLKIEQDTNDAHDKIIEVSTKVDNLDKFYVKIFGAFNEDKERIGGLKDELEKRLITLDTFEKEQEKVYKETLKQRLEELSKYEIEQQKNHEEILEQKLREITNYEREQQVHNKNLFEQIESLLPHATSAGLAKAYEVEREKFKFPIIIWNSVFIGSLIIMFLTSYFSLENIKGIEDIGKHFFKTLPIIAPLIWLAIFASSRRSENQRLEQEYAHKEALAKSYSSYKKQIDGLKEEDQSLLIKLLDNAIETISKNASETLDKKHGDGTPLQSIVKTLTEEIKKLK
;
A
#
# COMPACT_ATOMS: atom_id res chain seq x y z
N MET A 1 -107.61 49.56 -119.34
CA MET A 1 -106.59 49.77 -118.29
C MET A 1 -105.27 49.98 -119.00
N SER A 2 -104.50 51.00 -118.62
CA SER A 2 -103.22 51.26 -119.25
C SER A 2 -102.21 50.15 -118.99
N ARG A 3 -101.24 49.98 -119.90
CA ARG A 3 -100.16 48.99 -119.83
C ARG A 3 -99.35 49.08 -118.53
N TRP A 4 -99.32 50.25 -117.88
CA TRP A 4 -98.47 50.52 -116.73
C TRP A 4 -99.18 50.37 -115.38
N ILE A 5 -100.52 50.34 -115.36
CA ILE A 5 -101.31 50.26 -114.13
C ILE A 5 -101.24 48.87 -113.50
N SER A 6 -101.52 47.80 -114.26
CA SER A 6 -101.52 46.44 -113.71
C SER A 6 -100.14 46.01 -113.16
N PRO A 7 -98.99 46.29 -113.83
CA PRO A 7 -97.68 45.98 -113.27
C PRO A 7 -97.32 46.79 -112.01
N TYR A 8 -97.88 48.00 -111.84
CA TYR A 8 -97.70 48.81 -110.64
C TYR A 8 -98.49 48.23 -109.47
N GLU A 9 -99.79 48.01 -109.65
CA GLU A 9 -100.67 47.49 -108.59
C GLU A 9 -100.27 46.08 -108.14
N SER A 10 -99.78 45.24 -109.05
CA SER A 10 -99.28 43.91 -108.72
C SER A 10 -97.82 43.89 -108.24
N HIS A 11 -97.17 45.04 -108.11
CA HIS A 11 -95.76 45.08 -107.73
C HIS A 11 -95.56 44.66 -106.27
N PRO A 12 -94.54 43.83 -105.93
CA PRO A 12 -94.29 43.37 -104.56
C PRO A 12 -94.10 44.47 -103.50
N VAL A 13 -93.79 45.70 -103.94
CA VAL A 13 -93.56 46.86 -103.05
C VAL A 13 -94.73 47.14 -102.13
N HIS A 14 -95.97 46.94 -102.59
CA HIS A 14 -97.17 47.19 -101.78
C HIS A 14 -97.27 46.18 -100.63
N LEU A 15 -97.03 44.90 -100.92
CA LEU A 15 -97.02 43.83 -99.92
C LEU A 15 -95.84 43.99 -98.93
N THR A 16 -94.65 44.35 -99.44
CA THR A 16 -93.49 44.63 -98.58
C THR A 16 -93.76 45.79 -97.64
N LEU A 17 -94.41 46.86 -98.12
CA LEU A 17 -94.77 48.01 -97.29
C LEU A 17 -95.79 47.64 -96.21
N GLU A 18 -96.82 46.88 -96.57
CA GLU A 18 -97.83 46.39 -95.61
C GLU A 18 -97.19 45.50 -94.54
N ASN A 19 -96.33 44.56 -94.95
CA ASN A 19 -95.59 43.72 -94.00
C ASN A 19 -94.67 44.54 -93.10
N PHE A 20 -94.06 45.61 -93.62
CA PHE A 20 -93.23 46.50 -92.83
C PHE A 20 -94.06 47.32 -91.82
N GLN A 21 -95.23 47.82 -92.21
CA GLN A 21 -96.16 48.48 -91.31
C GLN A 21 -96.57 47.57 -90.15
N ASN A 22 -96.95 46.33 -90.45
CA ASN A 22 -97.30 45.34 -89.44
C ASN A 22 -96.12 45.09 -88.48
N ARG A 23 -94.91 44.91 -89.02
CA ARG A 23 -93.72 44.64 -88.22
C ARG A 23 -93.34 45.80 -87.29
N ILE A 24 -93.53 47.04 -87.73
CA ILE A 24 -93.31 48.22 -86.89
C ILE A 24 -94.40 48.35 -85.81
N ASN A 25 -95.61 47.89 -86.08
CA ASN A 25 -96.71 47.89 -85.10
C ASN A 25 -96.56 46.80 -84.04
N ASP A 26 -95.82 45.71 -84.31
CA ASP A 26 -95.46 44.69 -83.31
C ASP A 26 -94.56 45.22 -82.17
N ILE A 27 -93.97 46.41 -82.34
CA ILE A 27 -93.07 46.98 -81.34
C ILE A 27 -93.89 47.55 -80.17
N GLU A 28 -93.79 46.92 -78.99
CA GLU A 28 -94.40 47.38 -77.74
C GLU A 28 -93.67 48.62 -77.20
N ILE A 29 -94.15 49.82 -77.56
CA ILE A 29 -93.51 51.09 -77.19
C ILE A 29 -93.37 51.26 -75.66
N ASN A 30 -94.34 50.75 -74.89
CA ASN A 30 -94.40 50.90 -73.44
C ASN A 30 -93.28 50.13 -72.70
N THR A 31 -92.60 49.20 -73.36
CA THR A 31 -91.51 48.42 -72.77
C THR A 31 -90.13 49.01 -73.05
N ILE A 32 -90.04 50.11 -73.81
CA ILE A 32 -88.78 50.73 -74.22
C ILE A 32 -88.51 51.95 -73.33
N SER A 33 -87.45 51.87 -72.51
CA SER A 33 -87.04 52.95 -71.60
C SER A 33 -86.00 53.91 -72.19
N ASP A 34 -85.39 53.58 -73.32
CA ASP A 34 -84.37 54.42 -73.99
C ASP A 34 -85.03 55.45 -74.91
N GLU A 35 -84.87 56.73 -74.56
CA GLU A 35 -85.41 57.87 -75.32
C GLU A 35 -84.93 57.89 -76.78
N ASN A 36 -83.69 57.48 -77.05
CA ASN A 36 -83.18 57.44 -78.43
C ASN A 36 -83.86 56.34 -79.27
N MET A 37 -84.15 55.18 -78.67
CA MET A 37 -84.89 54.12 -79.36
C MET A 37 -86.31 54.58 -79.71
N LEU A 38 -86.97 55.28 -78.79
CA LEU A 38 -88.30 55.83 -79.00
C LEU A 38 -88.32 56.85 -80.16
N ILE A 39 -87.29 57.71 -80.24
CA ILE A 39 -87.12 58.67 -81.35
C ILE A 39 -86.96 57.94 -82.69
N GLU A 40 -86.09 56.93 -82.76
CA GLU A 40 -85.83 56.17 -84.01
C GLU A 40 -87.08 55.41 -84.50
N ILE A 41 -87.83 54.77 -83.59
CA ILE A 41 -89.08 54.06 -83.92
C ILE A 41 -90.15 55.04 -84.42
N SER A 42 -90.31 56.16 -83.74
CA SER A 42 -91.30 57.18 -84.10
C SER A 42 -91.02 57.76 -85.49
N ARG A 43 -89.75 57.97 -85.82
CA ARG A 43 -89.33 58.39 -87.16
C ARG A 43 -89.69 57.34 -88.22
N LEU A 44 -89.39 56.05 -87.98
CA LEU A 44 -89.73 54.97 -88.92
C LEU A 44 -91.24 54.90 -89.18
N LYS A 45 -92.07 54.96 -88.13
CA LYS A 45 -93.54 54.99 -88.25
C LYS A 45 -94.00 56.14 -89.16
N LYS A 46 -93.47 57.34 -88.91
CA LYS A 46 -93.78 58.54 -89.71
C LYS A 46 -93.36 58.39 -91.17
N VAL A 47 -92.15 57.89 -91.41
CA VAL A 47 -91.62 57.73 -92.78
C VAL A 47 -92.42 56.69 -93.55
N ILE A 48 -92.72 55.54 -92.96
CA ILE A 48 -93.49 54.48 -93.63
C ILE A 48 -94.90 54.92 -93.97
N GLU A 49 -95.57 55.65 -93.07
CA GLU A 49 -96.87 56.25 -93.38
C GLU A 49 -96.77 57.26 -94.54
N TYR A 50 -95.71 58.07 -94.58
CA TYR A 50 -95.45 58.98 -95.69
C TYR A 50 -95.25 58.22 -97.01
N ILE A 51 -94.51 57.12 -97.01
CA ILE A 51 -94.30 56.27 -98.20
C ILE A 51 -95.63 55.68 -98.70
N ASP A 52 -96.48 55.16 -97.80
CA ASP A 52 -97.82 54.64 -98.14
C ASP A 52 -98.67 55.70 -98.84
N LYS A 53 -98.76 56.89 -98.25
CA LYS A 53 -99.53 57.99 -98.85
C LYS A 53 -98.94 58.45 -100.17
N TYR A 54 -97.62 58.50 -100.29
CA TYR A 54 -96.95 58.93 -101.51
C TYR A 54 -97.15 57.93 -102.65
N LEU A 55 -97.06 56.61 -102.39
CA LEU A 55 -97.33 55.58 -103.39
C LEU A 55 -98.75 55.72 -103.95
N LYS A 56 -99.75 55.98 -103.08
CA LYS A 56 -101.15 56.21 -103.50
C LYS A 56 -101.34 57.43 -104.42
N LEU A 57 -100.37 58.35 -104.48
CA LEU A 57 -100.39 59.53 -105.36
C LEU A 57 -99.66 59.32 -106.69
N ILE A 58 -98.98 58.19 -106.88
CA ILE A 58 -98.26 57.89 -108.12
C ILE A 58 -99.27 57.51 -109.20
N ASP A 59 -99.18 58.18 -110.35
CA ASP A 59 -99.86 57.75 -111.57
C ASP A 59 -98.89 56.92 -112.42
N PRO A 60 -99.13 55.61 -112.58
CA PRO A 60 -98.26 54.75 -113.39
C PRO A 60 -98.11 55.21 -114.84
N ASP A 61 -99.09 55.91 -115.40
CA ASP A 61 -99.10 56.33 -116.81
C ASP A 61 -98.21 57.53 -117.10
N ILE A 62 -97.86 58.29 -116.07
CA ILE A 62 -96.97 59.45 -116.18
C ILE A 62 -95.51 59.03 -115.92
N ASN A 63 -95.29 57.88 -115.26
CA ASN A 63 -93.97 57.38 -114.87
C ASN A 63 -93.38 56.38 -115.87
N ILE A 64 -93.50 56.64 -117.17
CA ILE A 64 -93.26 55.66 -118.25
C ILE A 64 -91.79 55.17 -118.29
N THR A 65 -90.83 56.04 -118.01
CA THR A 65 -89.40 55.69 -118.00
C THR A 65 -89.00 55.18 -116.63
N ASN A 66 -88.75 53.87 -116.53
CA ASN A 66 -88.13 53.19 -115.39
C ASN A 66 -89.00 53.01 -114.12
N LEU A 67 -90.34 53.02 -114.25
CA LEU A 67 -91.28 52.72 -113.15
C LEU A 67 -90.89 51.45 -112.38
N THR A 68 -90.78 50.32 -113.08
CA THR A 68 -90.46 49.03 -112.46
C THR A 68 -89.09 49.01 -111.79
N GLY A 69 -88.07 49.65 -112.39
CA GLY A 69 -86.74 49.73 -111.78
C GLY A 69 -86.74 50.54 -110.48
N ASN A 70 -87.44 51.68 -110.48
CA ASN A 70 -87.57 52.50 -109.27
C ASN A 70 -88.41 51.80 -108.19
N LEU A 71 -89.46 51.07 -108.56
CA LEU A 71 -90.25 50.27 -107.61
C LEU A 71 -89.45 49.09 -107.05
N ASN A 72 -88.59 48.45 -107.85
CA ASN A 72 -87.67 47.41 -107.38
C ASN A 72 -86.67 47.98 -106.35
N ASN A 73 -86.09 49.14 -106.63
CA ASN A 73 -85.18 49.82 -105.70
C ASN A 73 -85.90 50.17 -104.39
N LEU A 74 -87.08 50.78 -104.48
CA LEU A 74 -87.88 51.10 -103.30
C LEU A 74 -88.25 49.84 -102.50
N ASN A 75 -88.66 48.77 -103.19
CA ASN A 75 -88.98 47.49 -102.58
C ASN A 75 -87.78 46.90 -101.84
N GLN A 76 -86.58 46.98 -102.41
CA GLN A 76 -85.35 46.52 -101.77
C GLN A 76 -85.05 47.32 -100.50
N TYR A 77 -85.15 48.65 -100.55
CA TYR A 77 -84.94 49.49 -99.36
C TYR A 77 -85.98 49.22 -98.27
N LEU A 78 -87.25 49.02 -98.64
CA LEU A 78 -88.30 48.64 -97.69
C LEU A 78 -88.03 47.26 -97.06
N ALA A 79 -87.70 46.26 -97.87
CA ALA A 79 -87.43 44.90 -97.40
C ALA A 79 -86.21 44.84 -96.46
N THR A 80 -85.12 45.51 -96.82
CA THR A 80 -83.92 45.58 -95.95
C THR A 80 -84.24 46.30 -94.64
N SER A 81 -84.97 47.42 -94.68
CA SER A 81 -85.34 48.15 -93.46
C SER A 81 -86.29 47.34 -92.58
N GLN A 82 -87.23 46.60 -93.16
CA GLN A 82 -88.09 45.66 -92.46
C GLN A 82 -87.30 44.53 -91.78
N SER A 83 -86.29 43.98 -92.47
CA SER A 83 -85.41 42.97 -91.88
C SER A 83 -84.65 43.52 -90.69
N GLU A 84 -84.18 44.77 -90.74
CA GLU A 84 -83.50 45.39 -89.61
C GLU A 84 -84.45 45.67 -88.44
N VAL A 85 -85.69 46.07 -88.68
CA VAL A 85 -86.69 46.16 -87.60
C VAL A 85 -87.01 44.79 -87.01
N THR A 86 -87.02 43.73 -87.82
CA THR A 86 -87.17 42.36 -87.34
C THR A 86 -86.00 41.94 -86.43
N ASN A 87 -84.77 42.32 -86.80
CA ASN A 87 -83.58 42.11 -85.97
C ASN A 87 -83.63 42.94 -84.68
N PHE A 88 -84.17 44.16 -84.73
CA PHE A 88 -84.39 44.96 -83.54
C PHE A 88 -85.38 44.26 -82.58
N ILE A 89 -86.53 43.78 -83.07
CA ILE A 89 -87.53 43.11 -82.23
C ILE A 89 -86.94 41.89 -81.50
N SER A 90 -86.01 41.16 -82.12
CA SER A 90 -85.38 40.00 -81.49
C SER A 90 -84.20 40.33 -80.57
N SER A 91 -83.46 41.42 -80.84
CA SER A 91 -82.20 41.73 -80.15
C SER A 91 -82.26 42.92 -79.21
N ASN A 92 -83.30 43.74 -79.32
CA ASN A 92 -83.46 45.04 -78.66
C ASN A 92 -82.27 46.00 -78.84
N ASN A 93 -81.50 45.86 -79.92
CA ASN A 93 -80.33 46.68 -80.19
C ASN A 93 -80.66 47.87 -81.13
N ILE A 94 -80.51 49.10 -80.61
CA ILE A 94 -80.79 50.36 -81.32
C ILE A 94 -80.06 50.52 -82.65
N THR A 95 -78.87 49.90 -82.80
CA THR A 95 -78.10 49.98 -84.05
C THR A 95 -78.90 49.45 -85.24
N TYR A 96 -79.78 48.47 -85.03
CA TYR A 96 -80.66 47.97 -86.09
C TYR A 96 -81.75 48.98 -86.47
N LEU A 97 -82.31 49.73 -85.52
CA LEU A 97 -83.24 50.83 -85.82
C LEU A 97 -82.57 51.96 -86.60
N GLN A 98 -81.35 52.35 -86.19
CA GLN A 98 -80.57 53.36 -86.89
C GLN A 98 -80.25 52.91 -88.33
N ARG A 99 -79.88 51.65 -88.53
CA ARG A 99 -79.67 51.08 -89.88
C ARG A 99 -80.95 51.05 -90.70
N ALA A 100 -82.08 50.69 -90.11
CA ALA A 100 -83.39 50.73 -90.76
C ALA A 100 -83.73 52.17 -91.20
N ASN A 101 -83.53 53.16 -90.33
CA ASN A 101 -83.75 54.58 -90.65
C ASN A 101 -82.80 55.09 -91.74
N ASN A 102 -81.50 54.78 -91.64
CA ASN A 102 -80.52 55.17 -92.65
C ASN A 102 -80.81 54.53 -94.01
N ASN A 103 -81.30 53.29 -94.03
CA ASN A 103 -81.61 52.59 -95.25
C ASN A 103 -82.95 53.07 -95.87
N ILE A 104 -83.97 53.37 -95.05
CA ILE A 104 -85.24 53.90 -95.56
C ILE A 104 -85.08 55.31 -96.14
N ASP A 105 -84.06 56.06 -95.75
CA ASP A 105 -83.73 57.35 -96.34
C ASP A 105 -83.33 57.23 -97.82
N ASN A 106 -82.69 56.12 -98.21
CA ASN A 106 -82.47 55.79 -99.62
C ASN A 106 -83.78 55.46 -100.35
N GLY A 107 -84.73 54.84 -99.64
CA GLY A 107 -86.10 54.66 -100.11
C GLY A 107 -86.81 56.00 -100.36
N LEU A 108 -86.74 56.93 -99.41
CA LEU A 108 -87.28 58.29 -99.57
C LEU A 108 -86.63 59.06 -100.72
N SER A 109 -85.33 58.88 -100.95
CA SER A 109 -84.64 59.45 -102.12
C SER A 109 -85.18 58.87 -103.42
N THR A 110 -85.41 57.56 -103.46
CA THR A 110 -86.02 56.86 -104.61
C THR A 110 -87.45 57.35 -104.85
N LEU A 111 -88.23 57.61 -103.80
CA LEU A 111 -89.61 58.11 -103.92
C LEU A 111 -89.72 59.44 -104.66
N LYS A 112 -88.73 60.34 -104.51
CA LYS A 112 -88.70 61.62 -105.22
C LYS A 112 -88.58 61.47 -106.73
N THR A 113 -88.16 60.30 -107.22
CA THR A 113 -88.02 60.04 -108.66
C THR A 113 -89.36 59.73 -109.34
N PHE A 114 -90.41 59.43 -108.57
CA PHE A 114 -91.75 59.23 -109.12
C PHE A 114 -92.48 60.55 -109.27
N HIS A 115 -93.05 60.79 -110.45
CA HIS A 115 -94.01 61.85 -110.71
C HIS A 115 -95.32 61.49 -110.03
N THR A 116 -95.70 62.26 -109.02
CA THR A 116 -97.02 62.15 -108.40
C THR A 116 -98.02 63.03 -109.14
N LEU A 117 -99.29 62.66 -109.10
CA LEU A 117 -100.35 63.63 -109.36
C LEU A 117 -100.23 64.72 -108.29
N LEU A 118 -99.82 65.93 -108.68
CA LEU A 118 -99.85 67.09 -107.79
C LEU A 118 -101.28 67.17 -107.22
N PRO A 119 -101.49 66.94 -105.91
CA PRO A 119 -102.77 67.25 -105.34
C PRO A 119 -102.88 68.77 -105.45
N LYS A 120 -103.97 69.28 -106.05
CA LYS A 120 -104.43 70.64 -105.74
C LYS A 120 -104.29 70.77 -104.22
N VAL A 121 -103.43 71.67 -103.76
CA VAL A 121 -103.24 71.93 -102.33
C VAL A 121 -104.58 72.41 -101.81
N SER A 122 -105.42 71.47 -101.36
CA SER A 122 -106.65 71.74 -100.66
C SER A 122 -106.29 71.74 -99.18
N GLY A 123 -106.72 72.78 -98.47
CA GLY A 123 -106.39 72.98 -97.05
C GLY A 123 -106.70 71.79 -96.14
N GLN A 124 -107.42 70.76 -96.59
CA GLN A 124 -107.72 69.53 -95.85
C GLN A 124 -106.50 68.64 -95.56
N GLY A 125 -105.48 68.58 -96.43
CA GLY A 125 -104.30 67.75 -96.19
C GLY A 125 -103.41 68.30 -95.08
N ILE A 126 -103.15 69.61 -95.10
CA ILE A 126 -102.41 70.30 -94.04
C ILE A 126 -103.25 70.35 -92.75
N TYR A 127 -104.57 70.55 -92.83
CA TYR A 127 -105.46 70.54 -91.67
C TYR A 127 -105.53 69.15 -91.01
N SER A 128 -105.64 68.05 -91.77
CA SER A 128 -105.64 66.70 -91.19
C SER A 128 -104.28 66.34 -90.58
N MET A 129 -103.17 66.80 -91.17
CA MET A 129 -101.83 66.59 -90.62
C MET A 129 -101.58 67.43 -89.36
N LEU A 130 -101.99 68.70 -89.33
CA LEU A 130 -101.95 69.57 -88.14
C LEU A 130 -102.92 69.09 -87.06
N LYS A 131 -104.12 68.61 -87.44
CA LYS A 131 -105.09 68.04 -86.51
C LYS A 131 -104.53 66.76 -85.87
N LYS A 132 -103.94 65.86 -86.66
CA LYS A 132 -103.29 64.64 -86.11
C LYS A 132 -102.10 64.98 -85.24
N TYR A 133 -101.31 65.99 -85.60
CA TYR A 133 -100.20 66.51 -84.79
C TYR A 133 -100.68 67.12 -83.47
N ASN A 134 -101.74 67.95 -83.49
CA ASN A 134 -102.34 68.52 -82.28
C ASN A 134 -103.03 67.47 -81.41
N GLU A 135 -103.75 66.51 -81.99
CA GLU A 135 -104.33 65.38 -81.24
C GLU A 135 -103.21 64.55 -80.60
N THR A 136 -102.10 64.31 -81.29
CA THR A 136 -100.95 63.59 -80.71
C THR A 136 -100.27 64.40 -79.60
N LEU A 137 -100.22 65.73 -79.73
CA LEU A 137 -99.71 66.63 -78.68
C LEU A 137 -100.65 66.70 -77.47
N GLU A 138 -101.96 66.73 -77.68
CA GLU A 138 -102.96 66.68 -76.60
C GLU A 138 -102.94 65.31 -75.90
N ASP A 139 -102.86 64.21 -76.65
CA ASP A 139 -102.73 62.86 -76.09
C ASP A 139 -101.43 62.75 -75.28
N ALA A 140 -100.28 63.19 -75.82
CA ALA A 140 -99.00 63.21 -75.11
C ALA A 140 -98.99 64.12 -73.87
N LEU A 141 -99.71 65.26 -73.90
CA LEU A 141 -99.85 66.15 -72.74
C LEU A 141 -100.81 65.58 -71.69
N SER A 142 -101.81 64.80 -72.10
CA SER A 142 -102.75 64.11 -71.19
C SER A 142 -102.15 62.86 -70.54
N GLU A 143 -101.15 62.23 -71.16
CA GLU A 143 -100.38 61.11 -70.59
C GLU A 143 -99.33 61.56 -69.55
N ILE A 144 -98.93 62.83 -69.53
CA ILE A 144 -98.04 63.37 -68.50
C ILE A 144 -98.86 63.63 -67.21
N ASN A 145 -98.98 62.59 -66.39
CA ASN A 145 -99.54 62.71 -65.04
C ASN A 145 -98.54 63.41 -64.10
N LEU A 146 -98.54 64.75 -64.13
CA LEU A 146 -97.69 65.62 -63.30
C LEU A 146 -97.80 65.30 -61.79
N GLU A 147 -98.98 64.93 -61.31
CA GLU A 147 -99.20 64.56 -59.90
C GLU A 147 -98.38 63.31 -59.54
N ASN A 148 -98.44 62.26 -60.37
CA ASN A 148 -97.67 61.03 -60.16
C ASN A 148 -96.17 61.27 -60.30
N THR A 149 -95.73 62.09 -61.25
CA THR A 149 -94.31 62.42 -61.43
C THR A 149 -93.74 63.20 -60.24
N ILE A 150 -94.51 64.15 -59.68
CA ILE A 150 -94.13 64.90 -58.47
C ILE A 150 -94.09 63.96 -57.25
N ASN A 151 -95.07 63.08 -57.09
CA ASN A 151 -95.10 62.13 -55.98
C ASN A 151 -93.99 61.08 -56.07
N ALA A 152 -93.68 60.60 -57.28
CA ALA A 152 -92.53 59.73 -57.53
C ALA A 152 -91.21 60.46 -57.22
N SER A 153 -91.05 61.71 -57.66
CA SER A 153 -89.86 62.52 -57.37
C SER A 153 -89.66 62.76 -55.87
N LYS A 154 -90.73 63.09 -55.12
CA LYS A 154 -90.67 63.21 -53.65
C LYS A 154 -90.29 61.89 -52.98
N SER A 155 -90.85 60.77 -53.46
CA SER A 155 -90.55 59.45 -52.92
C SER A 155 -89.09 59.05 -53.17
N ILE A 156 -88.56 59.34 -54.37
CA ILE A 156 -87.15 59.14 -54.72
C ILE A 156 -86.26 60.00 -53.82
N ARG A 157 -86.62 61.26 -53.57
CA ARG A 157 -85.84 62.16 -52.72
C ARG A 157 -85.80 61.69 -51.27
N ASN A 158 -86.94 61.25 -50.72
CA ASN A 158 -86.99 60.68 -49.38
C ASN A 158 -86.13 59.41 -49.27
N LEU A 159 -86.18 58.52 -50.28
CA LEU A 159 -85.32 57.34 -50.32
C LEU A 159 -83.83 57.71 -50.46
N GLN A 160 -83.50 58.76 -51.20
CA GLN A 160 -82.13 59.26 -51.33
C GLN A 160 -81.60 59.81 -49.99
N GLU A 161 -82.43 60.58 -49.28
CA GLU A 161 -82.12 61.06 -47.92
C GLU A 161 -81.95 59.88 -46.95
N GLU A 162 -82.82 58.87 -46.96
CA GLU A 162 -82.73 57.71 -46.05
C GLU A 162 -81.54 56.78 -46.35
N LEU A 163 -81.32 56.46 -47.62
CA LEU A 163 -80.35 55.44 -48.03
C LEU A 163 -78.94 56.00 -48.21
N ILE A 164 -78.79 57.24 -48.71
CA ILE A 164 -77.51 57.76 -49.20
C ILE A 164 -77.03 58.96 -48.40
N GLU A 165 -77.81 60.03 -48.33
CA GLU A 165 -77.32 61.35 -47.87
C GLU A 165 -77.49 61.58 -46.37
N GLY A 166 -78.61 61.14 -45.80
CA GLY A 166 -79.02 61.42 -44.43
C GLY A 166 -79.80 62.73 -44.34
N THR A 167 -80.25 63.03 -43.12
CA THR A 167 -80.85 64.32 -42.75
C THR A 167 -80.02 64.96 -41.63
N GLU A 168 -80.30 66.22 -41.28
CA GLU A 168 -79.62 66.89 -40.15
C GLU A 168 -79.72 66.09 -38.83
N ASP A 169 -80.83 65.38 -38.63
CA ASP A 169 -81.12 64.65 -37.39
C ASP A 169 -80.82 63.14 -37.49
N THR A 170 -80.66 62.59 -38.69
CA THR A 170 -80.48 61.14 -38.88
C THR A 170 -79.46 60.79 -39.95
N GLU A 171 -78.45 59.99 -39.58
CA GLU A 171 -77.49 59.44 -40.54
C GLU A 171 -78.14 58.45 -41.51
N SER A 172 -77.67 58.47 -42.76
CA SER A 172 -78.09 57.53 -43.80
C SER A 172 -77.73 56.09 -43.46
N ILE A 173 -78.47 55.16 -44.05
CA ILE A 173 -78.18 53.72 -43.95
C ILE A 173 -76.76 53.42 -44.47
N LYS A 174 -76.30 54.10 -45.53
CA LYS A 174 -74.93 53.97 -46.04
C LYS A 174 -73.87 54.33 -44.99
N SER A 175 -74.04 55.44 -44.27
CA SER A 175 -73.09 55.85 -43.23
C SER A 175 -73.03 54.85 -42.08
N LYS A 176 -74.19 54.32 -41.67
CA LYS A 176 -74.25 53.28 -40.63
C LYS A 176 -73.56 51.99 -41.06
N ILE A 177 -73.74 51.55 -42.31
CA ILE A 177 -73.06 50.38 -42.85
C ILE A 177 -71.55 50.59 -42.88
N ASN A 178 -71.08 51.75 -43.36
CA ASN A 178 -69.65 52.06 -43.40
C ASN A 178 -69.04 52.03 -41.99
N PHE A 179 -69.70 52.66 -41.02
CA PHE A 179 -69.25 52.63 -39.62
C PHE A 179 -69.19 51.20 -39.07
N MET A 180 -70.19 50.36 -39.34
CA MET A 180 -70.18 48.96 -38.91
C MET A 180 -69.03 48.16 -39.54
N VAL A 181 -68.73 48.40 -40.82
CA VAL A 181 -67.59 47.76 -41.50
C VAL A 181 -66.28 48.20 -40.85
N GLU A 182 -66.07 49.50 -40.68
CA GLU A 182 -64.86 50.05 -40.05
C GLU A 182 -64.66 49.54 -38.62
N ASP A 183 -65.72 49.53 -37.80
CA ASP A 183 -65.68 49.01 -36.43
C ASP A 183 -65.39 47.49 -36.40
N THR A 184 -65.94 46.73 -37.34
CA THR A 184 -65.70 45.29 -37.46
C THR A 184 -64.26 45.00 -37.86
N GLU A 185 -63.71 45.72 -38.84
CA GLU A 185 -62.32 45.61 -39.25
C GLU A 185 -61.37 45.99 -38.10
N ALA A 186 -61.66 47.08 -37.38
CA ALA A 186 -60.87 47.49 -36.23
C ALA A 186 -60.87 46.43 -35.11
N LYS A 187 -62.02 45.82 -34.82
CA LYS A 187 -62.13 44.72 -33.84
C LYS A 187 -61.43 43.45 -34.29
N TYR A 188 -61.56 43.09 -35.57
CA TYR A 188 -60.87 41.94 -36.16
C TYR A 188 -59.35 42.09 -36.05
N ASN A 189 -58.82 43.26 -36.40
CA ASN A 189 -57.38 43.53 -36.29
C ASN A 189 -56.87 43.42 -34.85
N LYS A 190 -57.62 43.94 -33.87
CA LYS A 190 -57.29 43.78 -32.44
C LYS A 190 -57.30 42.32 -31.99
N LEU A 191 -58.26 41.53 -32.47
CA LEU A 191 -58.35 40.11 -32.15
C LEU A 191 -57.17 39.34 -32.77
N LEU A 192 -56.79 39.69 -33.99
CA LEU A 192 -55.66 39.09 -34.69
C LEU A 192 -54.33 39.39 -33.97
N ASP A 193 -54.12 40.64 -33.55
CA ASP A 193 -52.95 41.03 -32.75
C ASP A 193 -52.89 40.27 -31.42
N PHE A 194 -54.02 40.13 -30.73
CA PHE A 194 -54.09 39.33 -29.49
C PHE A 194 -53.74 37.86 -29.76
N TYR A 195 -54.35 37.26 -30.79
CA TYR A 195 -54.08 35.88 -31.18
C TYR A 195 -52.60 35.66 -31.50
N ASN A 196 -52.00 36.56 -32.30
CA ASN A 196 -50.60 36.47 -32.71
C ASN A 196 -49.62 36.59 -31.54
N ASN A 197 -49.89 37.47 -30.58
CA ASN A 197 -49.00 37.68 -29.43
C ASN A 197 -49.21 36.68 -28.29
N SER A 198 -50.40 36.07 -28.18
CA SER A 198 -50.74 35.19 -27.06
C SER A 198 -50.73 33.70 -27.41
N LEU A 199 -51.24 33.32 -28.59
CA LEU A 199 -51.62 31.92 -28.90
C LEU A 199 -50.99 31.37 -30.19
N ASN A 200 -50.56 32.20 -31.14
CA ASN A 200 -50.07 31.77 -32.46
C ASN A 200 -48.61 31.27 -32.42
N ASP A 201 -48.41 30.11 -31.80
CA ASP A 201 -47.08 29.51 -31.61
C ASP A 201 -46.47 28.91 -32.88
N ILE A 202 -47.18 28.98 -34.02
CA ILE A 202 -46.76 28.36 -35.30
C ILE A 202 -45.88 29.32 -36.11
N GLU A 203 -46.12 30.62 -35.99
CA GLU A 203 -45.56 31.64 -36.88
C GLU A 203 -44.70 32.67 -36.14
N PHE A 204 -44.94 32.86 -34.84
CA PHE A 204 -44.22 33.81 -34.01
C PHE A 204 -43.54 33.12 -32.82
N GLU A 205 -42.21 33.28 -32.72
CA GLU A 205 -41.48 32.88 -31.51
C GLU A 205 -41.81 33.87 -30.37
N ASN A 206 -41.84 33.37 -29.12
CA ASN A 206 -42.03 34.15 -27.88
C ASN A 206 -43.47 34.59 -27.54
N THR A 207 -44.49 33.85 -27.99
CA THR A 207 -45.87 34.07 -27.53
C THR A 207 -45.99 33.85 -26.02
N THR A 208 -47.09 34.35 -25.45
CA THR A 208 -47.38 34.14 -24.02
C THR A 208 -47.48 32.66 -23.66
N LYS A 209 -48.12 31.86 -24.52
CA LYS A 209 -48.26 30.40 -24.33
C LYS A 209 -46.91 29.68 -24.37
N GLU A 210 -46.07 29.96 -25.35
CA GLU A 210 -44.75 29.33 -25.46
C GLU A 210 -43.85 29.67 -24.26
N LYS A 211 -43.89 30.91 -23.78
CA LYS A 211 -43.16 31.34 -22.57
C LYS A 211 -43.61 30.57 -21.33
N ILE A 212 -44.91 30.35 -21.16
CA ILE A 212 -45.47 29.59 -20.04
C ILE A 212 -45.03 28.12 -20.13
N GLU A 213 -45.09 27.49 -21.29
CA GLU A 213 -44.65 26.10 -21.47
C GLU A 213 -43.14 25.95 -21.22
N LYS A 214 -42.30 26.86 -21.72
CA LYS A 214 -40.85 26.87 -21.42
C LYS A 214 -40.59 27.05 -19.93
N ALA A 215 -41.32 27.95 -19.26
CA ALA A 215 -41.18 28.16 -17.82
C ALA A 215 -41.59 26.91 -17.04
N LYS A 216 -42.68 26.25 -17.43
CA LYS A 216 -43.13 25.00 -16.82
C LYS A 216 -42.08 23.89 -16.96
N LEU A 217 -41.56 23.66 -18.16
CA LEU A 217 -40.50 22.67 -18.40
C LEU A 217 -39.26 22.95 -17.56
N LYS A 218 -38.86 24.22 -17.44
CA LYS A 218 -37.73 24.62 -16.62
C LYS A 218 -37.98 24.39 -15.12
N ILE A 219 -39.18 24.70 -14.63
CA ILE A 219 -39.58 24.44 -13.25
C ILE A 219 -39.55 22.93 -12.95
N GLU A 220 -40.06 22.10 -13.86
CA GLU A 220 -40.03 20.64 -13.71
C GLU A 220 -38.59 20.11 -13.67
N GLN A 221 -37.72 20.61 -14.56
CA GLN A 221 -36.30 20.26 -14.55
C GLN A 221 -35.61 20.67 -13.25
N ASP A 222 -35.76 21.94 -12.84
CA ASP A 222 -35.14 22.47 -11.61
C ASP A 222 -35.64 21.72 -10.36
N THR A 223 -36.91 21.29 -10.36
CA THR A 223 -37.50 20.49 -9.26
C THR A 223 -36.87 19.10 -9.18
N ASN A 224 -36.67 18.42 -10.31
CA ASN A 224 -36.00 17.12 -10.35
C ASN A 224 -34.53 17.23 -9.93
N ASP A 225 -33.81 18.22 -10.44
CA ASP A 225 -32.40 18.47 -10.08
C ASP A 225 -32.25 18.76 -8.57
N ALA A 226 -33.19 19.50 -7.98
CA ALA A 226 -33.21 19.75 -6.54
C ALA A 226 -33.47 18.47 -5.74
N HIS A 227 -34.39 17.63 -6.20
CA HIS A 227 -34.69 16.34 -5.57
C HIS A 227 -33.47 15.42 -5.55
N ASP A 228 -32.77 15.28 -6.68
CA ASP A 228 -31.57 14.44 -6.79
C ASP A 228 -30.44 14.94 -5.87
N LYS A 229 -30.22 16.26 -5.82
CA LYS A 229 -29.25 16.87 -4.91
C LYS A 229 -29.61 16.64 -3.43
N ILE A 230 -30.89 16.71 -3.08
CA ILE A 230 -31.36 16.42 -1.71
C ILE A 230 -31.10 14.96 -1.35
N ILE A 231 -31.37 14.00 -2.26
CA ILE A 231 -31.06 12.59 -2.04
C ILE A 231 -29.56 12.38 -1.84
N GLU A 232 -28.72 13.00 -2.68
CA GLU A 232 -27.26 12.91 -2.57
C GLU A 232 -26.76 13.44 -1.21
N VAL A 233 -27.23 14.63 -0.81
CA VAL A 233 -26.88 15.23 0.49
C VAL A 233 -27.36 14.35 1.65
N SER A 234 -28.61 13.86 1.60
CA SER A 234 -29.14 12.96 2.63
C SER A 234 -28.30 11.69 2.76
N THR A 235 -27.84 11.13 1.65
CA THR A 235 -26.98 9.93 1.64
C THR A 235 -25.61 10.25 2.25
N LYS A 236 -25.02 11.41 1.94
CA LYS A 236 -23.75 11.84 2.54
C LYS A 236 -23.88 12.09 4.04
N VAL A 237 -24.99 12.67 4.50
CA VAL A 237 -25.26 12.88 5.92
C VAL A 237 -25.39 11.54 6.65
N ASP A 238 -26.15 10.59 6.13
CA ASP A 238 -26.28 9.25 6.73
C ASP A 238 -24.92 8.52 6.80
N ASN A 239 -24.11 8.63 5.75
CA ASN A 239 -22.75 8.08 5.75
C ASN A 239 -21.84 8.77 6.79
N LEU A 240 -21.97 10.09 6.96
CA LEU A 240 -21.23 10.86 7.96
C LEU A 240 -21.65 10.48 9.37
N ASP A 241 -22.95 10.29 9.61
CA ASP A 241 -23.47 9.84 10.91
C ASP A 241 -22.95 8.44 11.25
N LYS A 242 -22.98 7.51 10.30
CA LYS A 242 -22.36 6.17 10.45
C LYS A 242 -20.87 6.25 10.74
N PHE A 243 -20.15 7.14 10.05
CA PHE A 243 -18.73 7.38 10.31
C PHE A 243 -18.49 7.92 11.73
N TYR A 244 -19.28 8.89 12.17
CA TYR A 244 -19.20 9.44 13.52
C TYR A 244 -19.46 8.39 14.59
N VAL A 245 -20.46 7.52 14.40
CA VAL A 245 -20.73 6.40 15.31
C VAL A 245 -19.56 5.41 15.32
N LYS A 246 -18.95 5.13 14.17
CA LYS A 246 -17.80 4.21 14.10
C LYS A 246 -16.55 4.76 14.81
N ILE A 247 -16.24 6.04 14.63
CA ILE A 247 -15.04 6.67 15.21
C ILE A 247 -15.24 6.94 16.69
N PHE A 248 -16.36 7.57 17.05
CA PHE A 248 -16.58 8.12 18.39
C PHE A 248 -17.54 7.32 19.25
N GLY A 249 -18.23 6.31 18.71
CA GLY A 249 -19.23 5.54 19.43
C GLY A 249 -20.66 6.08 19.29
N ALA A 250 -21.62 5.25 19.68
CA ALA A 250 -23.03 5.60 19.73
C ALA A 250 -23.34 6.36 21.02
N PHE A 251 -24.35 7.23 21.00
CA PHE A 251 -24.83 7.85 22.23
C PHE A 251 -25.57 6.83 23.10
N ASN A 252 -25.27 6.81 24.40
CA ASN A 252 -26.06 6.11 25.40
C ASN A 252 -27.27 6.96 25.85
N GLU A 253 -28.04 6.44 26.81
CA GLU A 253 -29.19 7.12 27.41
C GLU A 253 -28.82 8.47 28.06
N ASP A 254 -27.58 8.60 28.54
CA ASP A 254 -27.04 9.80 29.20
C ASP A 254 -26.44 10.82 28.20
N LYS A 255 -26.57 10.59 26.88
CA LYS A 255 -25.96 11.39 25.81
C LYS A 255 -24.43 11.43 25.83
N GLU A 256 -23.80 10.45 26.46
CA GLU A 256 -22.38 10.21 26.36
C GLU A 256 -22.11 9.23 25.21
N ARG A 257 -21.01 9.44 24.48
CA ARG A 257 -20.63 8.49 23.43
C ARG A 257 -19.93 7.30 24.06
N ILE A 258 -20.40 6.10 23.74
CA ILE A 258 -19.86 4.84 24.21
C ILE A 258 -19.41 3.98 23.02
N GLY A 259 -18.23 3.38 23.15
CA GLY A 259 -17.64 2.52 22.14
C GLY A 259 -16.95 3.28 21.01
N GLY A 260 -16.94 2.68 19.82
CA GLY A 260 -16.18 3.22 18.69
C GLY A 260 -14.66 3.03 18.83
N LEU A 261 -13.94 3.42 17.79
CA LEU A 261 -12.49 3.25 17.71
C LEU A 261 -11.72 4.10 18.73
N LYS A 262 -12.23 5.28 19.09
CA LYS A 262 -11.61 6.15 20.10
C LYS A 262 -11.53 5.45 21.46
N ASP A 263 -12.66 4.95 21.96
CA ASP A 263 -12.73 4.26 23.25
C ASP A 263 -11.91 2.97 23.25
N GLU A 264 -11.89 2.23 22.13
CA GLU A 264 -11.08 1.02 22.01
C GLU A 264 -9.57 1.34 22.08
N LEU A 265 -9.12 2.40 21.40
CA LEU A 265 -7.73 2.86 21.46
C LEU A 265 -7.35 3.32 22.86
N GLU A 266 -8.18 4.09 23.54
CA GLU A 266 -7.93 4.53 24.92
C GLU A 266 -7.83 3.33 25.87
N LYS A 267 -8.75 2.35 25.75
CA LYS A 267 -8.68 1.10 26.52
C LYS A 267 -7.40 0.33 26.25
N ARG A 268 -7.02 0.15 24.97
CA ARG A 268 -5.78 -0.55 24.60
C ARG A 268 -4.55 0.17 25.14
N LEU A 269 -4.52 1.50 25.13
CA LEU A 269 -3.42 2.28 25.68
C LEU A 269 -3.28 2.05 27.19
N ILE A 270 -4.38 2.07 27.94
CA ILE A 270 -4.39 1.73 29.37
C ILE A 270 -3.93 0.28 29.60
N THR A 271 -4.35 -0.65 28.74
CA THR A 271 -3.95 -2.06 28.83
C THR A 271 -2.44 -2.23 28.56
N LEU A 272 -1.86 -1.46 27.64
CA LEU A 272 -0.43 -1.46 27.37
C LEU A 272 0.39 -0.87 28.53
N ASP A 273 -0.04 0.27 29.09
CA ASP A 273 0.62 0.89 30.25
C ASP A 273 0.59 -0.03 31.48
N THR A 274 -0.54 -0.71 31.71
CA THR A 274 -0.65 -1.72 32.79
C THR A 274 0.24 -2.93 32.54
N PHE A 275 0.26 -3.45 31.30
CA PHE A 275 1.16 -4.54 30.92
C PHE A 275 2.64 -4.18 31.10
N GLU A 276 3.06 -2.99 30.68
CA GLU A 276 4.44 -2.50 30.84
C GLU A 276 4.85 -2.47 32.33
N LYS A 277 3.99 -1.91 33.18
CA LYS A 277 4.22 -1.86 34.64
C LYS A 277 4.30 -3.25 35.26
N GLU A 278 3.45 -4.19 34.83
CA GLU A 278 3.50 -5.58 35.29
C GLU A 278 4.79 -6.29 34.86
N GLN A 279 5.21 -6.11 33.61
CA GLN A 279 6.47 -6.69 33.10
C GLN A 279 7.68 -6.14 33.84
N GLU A 280 7.72 -4.82 34.09
CA GLU A 280 8.80 -4.19 34.87
C GLU A 280 8.87 -4.77 36.29
N LYS A 281 7.71 -4.98 36.92
CA LYS A 281 7.63 -5.60 38.25
C LYS A 281 8.16 -7.04 38.24
N VAL A 282 7.68 -7.88 37.31
CA VAL A 282 8.13 -9.28 37.18
C VAL A 282 9.63 -9.35 36.93
N TYR A 283 10.15 -8.49 36.06
CA TYR A 283 11.58 -8.43 35.76
C TYR A 283 12.40 -8.08 37.01
N LYS A 284 11.99 -7.05 37.76
CA LYS A 284 12.66 -6.65 39.02
C LYS A 284 12.64 -7.76 40.06
N GLU A 285 11.50 -8.43 40.23
CA GLU A 285 11.36 -9.56 41.17
C GLU A 285 12.24 -10.75 40.76
N THR A 286 12.26 -11.11 39.48
CA THR A 286 13.10 -12.19 38.94
C THR A 286 14.59 -11.88 39.11
N LEU A 287 15.01 -10.64 38.81
CA LEU A 287 16.39 -10.22 38.98
C LEU A 287 16.81 -10.28 40.46
N LYS A 288 15.93 -9.85 41.37
CA LYS A 288 16.16 -9.93 42.81
C LYS A 288 16.34 -11.38 43.27
N GLN A 289 15.46 -12.29 42.86
CA GLN A 289 15.58 -13.71 43.18
C GLN A 289 16.91 -14.30 42.68
N ARG A 290 17.32 -13.97 41.45
CA ARG A 290 18.57 -14.47 40.89
C ARG A 290 19.82 -13.92 41.60
N LEU A 291 19.78 -12.67 42.04
CA LEU A 291 20.83 -12.10 42.89
C LEU A 291 20.91 -12.82 44.25
N GLU A 292 19.77 -13.14 44.86
CA GLU A 292 19.73 -13.92 46.11
C GLU A 292 20.28 -15.34 45.92
N GLU A 293 19.96 -16.01 44.81
CA GLU A 293 20.50 -17.34 44.47
C GLU A 293 22.02 -17.32 44.24
N LEU A 294 22.52 -16.33 43.49
CA LEU A 294 23.96 -16.16 43.27
C LEU A 294 24.71 -15.90 44.57
N SER A 295 24.16 -15.04 45.44
CA SER A 295 24.75 -14.77 46.76
C SER A 295 24.82 -16.04 47.61
N LYS A 296 23.77 -16.88 47.63
CA LYS A 296 23.78 -18.16 48.33
C LYS A 296 24.85 -19.10 47.78
N TYR A 297 24.95 -19.20 46.46
CA TYR A 297 25.95 -20.03 45.79
C TYR A 297 27.39 -19.58 46.11
N GLU A 298 27.66 -18.27 46.12
CA GLU A 298 28.98 -17.72 46.50
C GLU A 298 29.33 -18.06 47.95
N ILE A 299 28.38 -17.90 48.88
CA ILE A 299 28.57 -18.26 50.29
C ILE A 299 28.84 -19.76 50.45
N GLU A 300 28.11 -20.61 49.73
CA GLU A 300 28.31 -22.07 49.77
C GLU A 300 29.69 -22.48 49.23
N GLN A 301 30.13 -21.86 48.13
CA GLN A 301 31.47 -22.11 47.58
C GLN A 301 32.58 -21.65 48.51
N GLN A 302 32.42 -20.49 49.15
CA GLN A 302 33.39 -20.00 50.14
C GLN A 302 33.47 -20.97 51.32
N LYS A 303 32.32 -21.43 51.84
CA LYS A 303 32.28 -22.40 52.95
C LYS A 303 32.94 -23.73 52.57
N ASN A 304 32.68 -24.24 51.37
CA ASN A 304 33.31 -25.47 50.88
C ASN A 304 34.84 -25.28 50.74
N HIS A 305 35.30 -24.13 50.26
CA HIS A 305 36.72 -23.83 50.17
C HIS A 305 37.38 -23.74 51.55
N GLU A 306 36.73 -23.09 52.52
CA GLU A 306 37.19 -23.03 53.91
C GLU A 306 37.26 -24.44 54.54
N GLU A 307 36.26 -25.29 54.30
CA GLU A 307 36.24 -26.67 54.79
C GLU A 307 37.37 -27.53 54.19
N ILE A 308 37.61 -27.39 52.88
CA ILE A 308 38.75 -28.03 52.20
C ILE A 308 40.08 -27.53 52.78
N LEU A 309 40.21 -26.21 53.00
CA LEU A 309 41.42 -25.62 53.55
C LEU A 309 41.67 -26.13 54.97
N GLU A 310 40.64 -26.18 55.82
CA GLU A 310 40.74 -26.76 57.15
C GLU A 310 41.12 -28.24 57.11
N GLN A 311 40.52 -29.02 56.22
CA GLN A 311 40.87 -30.43 56.06
C GLN A 311 42.35 -30.58 55.66
N LYS A 312 42.82 -29.78 54.70
CA LYS A 312 44.23 -29.79 54.29
C LYS A 312 45.16 -29.35 55.41
N LEU A 313 44.75 -28.36 56.20
CA LEU A 313 45.50 -27.93 57.38
C LEU A 313 45.61 -29.07 58.41
N ARG A 314 44.49 -29.77 58.68
CA ARG A 314 44.46 -30.95 59.57
C ARG A 314 45.37 -32.06 59.05
N GLU A 315 45.34 -32.36 57.76
CA GLU A 315 46.22 -33.34 57.10
C GLU A 315 47.70 -32.96 57.27
N ILE A 316 48.06 -31.70 57.02
CA ILE A 316 49.43 -31.19 57.18
C ILE A 316 49.87 -31.28 58.64
N THR A 317 49.07 -30.80 59.60
CA THR A 317 49.43 -30.86 61.03
C THR A 317 49.60 -32.30 61.52
N ASN A 318 48.75 -33.21 61.04
CA ASN A 318 48.88 -34.64 61.37
C ASN A 318 50.18 -35.23 60.81
N TYR A 319 50.52 -34.91 59.56
CA TYR A 319 51.77 -35.31 58.93
C TYR A 319 52.99 -34.74 59.68
N GLU A 320 52.99 -33.45 60.03
CA GLU A 320 54.06 -32.82 60.80
C GLU A 320 54.28 -33.51 62.15
N ARG A 321 53.19 -33.80 62.87
CA ARG A 321 53.24 -34.54 64.15
C ARG A 321 53.78 -35.95 63.98
N GLU A 322 53.35 -36.67 62.96
CA GLU A 322 53.88 -38.01 62.64
C GLU A 322 55.37 -37.97 62.33
N GLN A 323 55.82 -37.00 61.53
CA GLN A 323 57.24 -36.81 61.23
C GLN A 323 58.06 -36.45 62.47
N GLN A 324 57.54 -35.58 63.34
CA GLN A 324 58.22 -35.25 64.60
C GLN A 324 58.38 -36.48 65.49
N VAL A 325 57.33 -37.31 65.64
CA VAL A 325 57.39 -38.56 66.40
C VAL A 325 58.35 -39.56 65.75
N HIS A 326 58.31 -39.71 64.43
CA HIS A 326 59.19 -40.60 63.70
C HIS A 326 60.66 -40.21 63.84
N ASN A 327 60.98 -38.92 63.67
CA ASN A 327 62.33 -38.38 63.82
C ASN A 327 62.85 -38.52 65.25
N LYS A 328 62.00 -38.28 66.25
CA LYS A 328 62.35 -38.50 67.65
C LYS A 328 62.69 -39.97 67.92
N ASN A 329 61.87 -40.90 67.41
CA ASN A 329 62.10 -42.33 67.56
C ASN A 329 63.39 -42.78 66.83
N LEU A 330 63.63 -42.29 65.62
CA LEU A 330 64.90 -42.52 64.90
C LEU A 330 66.11 -42.03 65.71
N PHE A 331 66.02 -40.84 66.30
CA PHE A 331 67.08 -40.29 67.13
C PHE A 331 67.35 -41.18 68.37
N GLU A 332 66.31 -41.58 69.09
CA GLU A 332 66.42 -42.49 70.25
C GLU A 332 67.03 -43.85 69.84
N GLN A 333 66.65 -44.40 68.67
CA GLN A 333 67.24 -45.63 68.14
C GLN A 333 68.74 -45.46 67.84
N ILE A 334 69.13 -44.38 67.16
CA ILE A 334 70.53 -44.08 66.86
C ILE A 334 71.35 -43.96 68.14
N GLU A 335 70.85 -43.24 69.15
CA GLU A 335 71.53 -43.03 70.43
C GLU A 335 71.75 -44.35 71.19
N SER A 336 70.77 -45.26 71.16
CA SER A 336 70.87 -46.58 71.80
C SER A 336 71.89 -47.52 71.14
N LEU A 337 72.08 -47.42 69.82
CA LEU A 337 72.96 -48.29 69.03
C LEU A 337 74.43 -47.84 69.03
N LEU A 338 74.67 -46.54 69.19
CA LEU A 338 76.01 -45.92 69.17
C LEU A 338 77.03 -46.60 70.12
N PRO A 339 76.72 -46.83 71.42
CA PRO A 339 77.66 -47.49 72.33
C PRO A 339 77.93 -48.95 71.99
N HIS A 340 76.93 -49.68 71.46
CA HIS A 340 77.10 -51.08 71.04
C HIS A 340 78.00 -51.16 69.79
N ALA A 341 77.78 -50.31 68.79
CA ALA A 341 78.59 -50.25 67.57
C ALA A 341 80.06 -49.84 67.87
N THR A 342 80.25 -48.88 68.77
CA THR A 342 81.59 -48.41 69.17
C THR A 342 82.36 -49.50 69.94
N SER A 343 81.71 -50.16 70.89
CA SER A 343 82.26 -51.29 71.65
C SER A 343 82.64 -52.46 70.74
N ALA A 344 81.78 -52.82 69.79
CA ALA A 344 82.07 -53.88 68.81
C ALA A 344 83.25 -53.53 67.89
N GLY A 345 83.33 -52.27 67.43
CA GLY A 345 84.44 -51.78 66.61
C GLY A 345 85.80 -51.85 67.33
N LEU A 346 85.87 -51.36 68.58
CA LEU A 346 87.09 -51.41 69.39
C LEU A 346 87.50 -52.84 69.73
N ALA A 347 86.54 -53.70 70.10
CA ALA A 347 86.80 -55.12 70.36
C ALA A 347 87.40 -55.80 69.14
N LYS A 348 86.87 -55.53 67.94
CA LYS A 348 87.39 -56.12 66.72
C LYS A 348 88.81 -55.65 66.41
N ALA A 349 89.12 -54.37 66.63
CA ALA A 349 90.45 -53.84 66.44
C ALA A 349 91.49 -54.52 67.36
N TYR A 350 91.16 -54.71 68.65
CA TYR A 350 92.06 -55.41 69.58
C TYR A 350 92.20 -56.90 69.30
N GLU A 351 91.14 -57.57 68.86
CA GLU A 351 91.20 -58.96 68.40
C GLU A 351 92.20 -59.11 67.25
N VAL A 352 92.14 -58.21 66.25
CA VAL A 352 93.05 -58.22 65.10
C VAL A 352 94.51 -57.99 65.53
N GLU A 353 94.78 -57.07 66.47
CA GLU A 353 96.13 -56.87 67.00
C GLU A 353 96.63 -58.07 67.80
N ARG A 354 95.77 -58.71 68.61
CA ARG A 354 96.11 -59.94 69.36
C ARG A 354 96.57 -61.07 68.44
N GLU A 355 95.83 -61.33 67.35
CA GLU A 355 96.14 -62.42 66.42
C GLU A 355 97.54 -62.29 65.79
N LYS A 356 98.05 -61.06 65.61
CA LYS A 356 99.41 -60.84 65.05
C LYS A 356 100.53 -61.44 65.90
N PHE A 357 100.32 -61.61 67.20
CA PHE A 357 101.35 -62.11 68.12
C PHE A 357 101.37 -63.63 68.25
N LYS A 358 100.28 -64.33 67.93
CA LYS A 358 100.21 -65.80 68.03
C LYS A 358 101.23 -66.51 67.16
N PHE A 359 101.41 -66.05 65.93
CA PHE A 359 102.33 -66.66 64.98
C PHE A 359 103.82 -66.49 65.39
N PRO A 360 104.31 -65.28 65.76
CA PRO A 360 105.62 -65.11 66.36
C PRO A 360 105.87 -65.97 67.60
N ILE A 361 104.89 -66.13 68.51
CA ILE A 361 105.02 -66.99 69.70
C ILE A 361 105.34 -68.44 69.29
N ILE A 362 104.64 -68.97 68.29
CA ILE A 362 104.84 -70.34 67.78
C ILE A 362 106.21 -70.47 67.11
N ILE A 363 106.63 -69.47 66.32
CA ILE A 363 107.95 -69.46 65.68
C ILE A 363 109.06 -69.48 66.74
N TRP A 364 109.04 -68.52 67.68
CA TRP A 364 110.10 -68.42 68.68
C TRP A 364 110.12 -69.61 69.64
N ASN A 365 108.96 -70.20 69.95
CA ASN A 365 108.89 -71.48 70.65
C ASN A 365 109.57 -72.61 69.87
N SER A 366 109.32 -72.71 68.56
CA SER A 366 109.96 -73.70 67.69
C SER A 366 111.47 -73.48 67.61
N VAL A 367 111.93 -72.22 67.50
CA VAL A 367 113.36 -71.86 67.48
C VAL A 367 114.04 -72.22 68.81
N PHE A 368 113.38 -71.98 69.94
CA PHE A 368 113.87 -72.36 71.27
C PHE A 368 113.99 -73.88 71.43
N ILE A 369 112.96 -74.64 71.08
CA ILE A 369 113.00 -76.11 71.15
C ILE A 369 114.05 -76.67 70.19
N GLY A 370 114.12 -76.12 68.98
CA GLY A 370 115.11 -76.51 67.96
C GLY A 370 116.54 -76.28 68.43
N SER A 371 116.84 -75.14 69.08
CA SER A 371 118.19 -74.87 69.59
C SER A 371 118.58 -75.82 70.72
N LEU A 372 117.65 -76.19 71.60
CA LEU A 372 117.87 -77.20 72.63
C LEU A 372 118.11 -78.59 72.03
N ILE A 373 117.35 -78.99 71.00
CA ILE A 373 117.53 -80.28 70.32
C ILE A 373 118.90 -80.34 69.62
N ILE A 374 119.30 -79.29 68.90
CA ILE A 374 120.61 -79.22 68.23
C ILE A 374 121.73 -79.26 69.27
N MET A 375 121.59 -78.54 70.38
CA MET A 375 122.55 -78.55 71.47
C MET A 375 122.65 -79.94 72.12
N PHE A 376 121.52 -80.63 72.31
CA PHE A 376 121.50 -82.01 72.81
C PHE A 376 122.17 -82.98 71.83
N LEU A 377 121.85 -82.91 70.53
CA LEU A 377 122.44 -83.79 69.51
C LEU A 377 123.96 -83.57 69.38
N THR A 378 124.41 -82.32 69.32
CA THR A 378 125.85 -82.00 69.25
C THR A 378 126.59 -82.48 70.50
N SER A 379 125.98 -82.36 71.68
CA SER A 379 126.53 -82.90 72.93
C SER A 379 126.56 -84.43 72.93
N TYR A 380 125.48 -85.10 72.49
CA TYR A 380 125.38 -86.56 72.41
C TYR A 380 126.43 -87.16 71.46
N PHE A 381 126.52 -86.66 70.22
CA PHE A 381 127.52 -87.15 69.24
C PHE A 381 128.96 -86.85 69.67
N SER A 382 129.21 -85.76 70.40
CA SER A 382 130.57 -85.45 70.86
C SER A 382 131.04 -86.38 71.98
N LEU A 383 130.16 -87.01 72.76
CA LEU A 383 130.53 -87.89 73.88
C LEU A 383 131.01 -89.27 73.41
N GLU A 384 130.65 -89.69 72.20
CA GLU A 384 130.96 -91.04 71.68
C GLU A 384 132.47 -91.29 71.44
N ASN A 385 133.27 -90.22 71.38
CA ASN A 385 134.71 -90.28 71.04
C ASN A 385 135.67 -90.00 72.20
N ILE A 386 135.20 -89.96 73.46
CA ILE A 386 136.02 -89.56 74.62
C ILE A 386 136.52 -90.79 75.38
N LYS A 387 137.85 -90.95 75.48
CA LYS A 387 138.50 -92.08 76.17
C LYS A 387 139.19 -91.69 77.50
N GLY A 388 139.29 -90.40 77.84
CA GLY A 388 139.87 -89.93 79.09
C GLY A 388 139.43 -88.52 79.54
N ILE A 389 139.67 -88.18 80.82
CA ILE A 389 139.28 -86.89 81.43
C ILE A 389 139.94 -85.68 80.74
N GLU A 390 141.19 -85.81 80.29
CA GLU A 390 141.89 -84.72 79.59
C GLU A 390 141.24 -84.38 78.23
N ASP A 391 140.62 -85.37 77.57
CA ASP A 391 139.95 -85.19 76.29
C ASP A 391 138.66 -84.37 76.43
N ILE A 392 137.99 -84.45 77.59
CA ILE A 392 136.75 -83.69 77.87
C ILE A 392 137.02 -82.19 77.75
N GLY A 393 138.11 -81.70 78.34
CA GLY A 393 138.47 -80.27 78.30
C GLY A 393 138.73 -79.78 76.87
N LYS A 394 139.50 -80.53 76.07
CA LYS A 394 139.79 -80.18 74.67
C LYS A 394 138.54 -80.21 73.80
N HIS A 395 137.65 -81.19 74.01
CA HIS A 395 136.37 -81.27 73.30
C HIS A 395 135.40 -80.12 73.66
N PHE A 396 135.39 -79.68 74.92
CA PHE A 396 134.58 -78.55 75.36
C PHE A 396 134.96 -77.26 74.61
N PHE A 397 136.26 -76.93 74.55
CA PHE A 397 136.73 -75.75 73.80
C PHE A 397 136.50 -75.86 72.28
N LYS A 398 136.52 -77.08 71.72
CA LYS A 398 136.25 -77.31 70.29
C LYS A 398 134.76 -77.14 69.93
N THR A 399 133.85 -77.49 70.84
CA THR A 399 132.40 -77.36 70.64
C THR A 399 131.85 -76.00 71.07
N LEU A 400 132.61 -75.24 71.87
CA LEU A 400 132.25 -73.89 72.33
C LEU A 400 131.80 -72.94 71.20
N PRO A 401 132.47 -72.86 70.03
CA PRO A 401 132.03 -71.97 68.94
C PRO A 401 130.66 -72.34 68.36
N ILE A 402 130.19 -73.56 68.57
CA ILE A 402 128.87 -74.05 68.12
C ILE A 402 127.83 -73.89 69.23
N ILE A 403 128.18 -74.27 70.47
CA ILE A 403 127.27 -74.25 71.62
C ILE A 403 126.97 -72.81 72.07
N ALA A 404 127.96 -71.91 72.10
CA ALA A 404 127.75 -70.54 72.59
C ALA A 404 126.70 -69.77 71.76
N PRO A 405 126.73 -69.77 70.41
CA PRO A 405 125.64 -69.20 69.61
C PRO A 405 124.28 -69.86 69.83
N LEU A 406 124.23 -71.18 70.09
CA LEU A 406 122.99 -71.90 70.36
C LEU A 406 122.37 -71.52 71.71
N ILE A 407 123.19 -71.38 72.75
CA ILE A 407 122.74 -70.89 74.06
C ILE A 407 122.22 -69.46 73.92
N TRP A 408 122.96 -68.59 73.24
CA TRP A 408 122.50 -67.22 72.98
C TRP A 408 121.18 -67.21 72.21
N LEU A 409 121.05 -68.04 71.18
CA LEU A 409 119.83 -68.16 70.38
C LEU A 409 118.65 -68.74 71.19
N ALA A 410 118.89 -69.68 72.11
CA ALA A 410 117.88 -70.16 73.05
C ALA A 410 117.39 -69.04 73.99
N ILE A 411 118.32 -68.29 74.59
CA ILE A 411 117.98 -67.16 75.47
C ILE A 411 117.20 -66.10 74.69
N PHE A 412 117.69 -65.74 73.50
CA PHE A 412 117.06 -64.75 72.63
C PHE A 412 115.65 -65.19 72.19
N ALA A 413 115.48 -66.44 71.77
CA ALA A 413 114.18 -66.98 71.39
C ALA A 413 113.22 -67.05 72.58
N SER A 414 113.72 -67.37 73.79
CA SER A 414 112.92 -67.35 75.02
C SER A 414 112.41 -65.94 75.34
N SER A 415 113.28 -64.92 75.29
CA SER A 415 112.88 -63.54 75.54
C SER A 415 111.90 -63.01 74.48
N ARG A 416 112.13 -63.30 73.20
CA ARG A 416 111.18 -62.91 72.14
C ARG A 416 109.85 -63.65 72.27
N ARG A 417 109.83 -64.89 72.73
CA ARG A 417 108.58 -65.61 73.03
C ARG A 417 107.82 -64.95 74.17
N SER A 418 108.45 -64.66 75.32
CA SER A 418 107.78 -64.07 76.48
C SER A 418 107.23 -62.66 76.16
N GLU A 419 107.98 -61.88 75.38
CA GLU A 419 107.57 -60.57 74.89
C GLU A 419 106.27 -60.63 74.06
N ASN A 420 106.23 -61.53 73.06
CA ASN A 420 105.04 -61.69 72.23
C ASN A 420 103.85 -62.27 73.02
N GLN A 421 104.08 -63.19 73.96
CA GLN A 421 103.03 -63.71 74.84
C GLN A 421 102.41 -62.62 75.72
N ARG A 422 103.22 -61.70 76.20
CA ARG A 422 102.74 -60.57 77.00
C ARG A 422 101.89 -59.61 76.18
N LEU A 423 102.35 -59.26 74.98
CA LEU A 423 101.58 -58.41 74.07
C LEU A 423 100.25 -59.06 73.70
N GLU A 424 100.24 -60.37 73.43
CA GLU A 424 99.02 -61.13 73.20
C GLU A 424 98.05 -61.04 74.37
N GLN A 425 98.51 -61.25 75.60
CA GLN A 425 97.69 -61.15 76.82
C GLN A 425 97.15 -59.73 77.06
N GLU A 426 97.95 -58.70 76.78
CA GLU A 426 97.53 -57.31 76.91
C GLU A 426 96.44 -56.96 75.91
N TYR A 427 96.57 -57.36 74.64
CA TYR A 427 95.53 -57.15 73.64
C TYR A 427 94.29 -58.00 73.91
N ALA A 428 94.44 -59.22 74.44
CA ALA A 428 93.32 -60.05 74.88
C ALA A 428 92.53 -59.37 76.02
N HIS A 429 93.23 -58.77 76.98
CA HIS A 429 92.60 -58.00 78.05
C HIS A 429 91.89 -56.75 77.52
N LYS A 430 92.50 -56.01 76.59
CA LYS A 430 91.89 -54.84 75.92
C LYS A 430 90.65 -55.23 75.11
N GLU A 431 90.69 -56.34 74.38
CA GLU A 431 89.54 -56.90 73.67
C GLU A 431 88.39 -57.26 74.63
N ALA A 432 88.68 -57.99 75.71
CA ALA A 432 87.68 -58.42 76.69
C ALA A 432 86.99 -57.23 77.36
N LEU A 433 87.76 -56.17 77.69
CA LEU A 433 87.20 -54.93 78.23
C LEU A 433 86.39 -54.17 77.18
N ALA A 434 86.85 -54.07 75.93
CA ALA A 434 86.10 -53.43 74.86
C ALA A 434 84.76 -54.12 74.59
N LYS A 435 84.71 -55.47 74.64
CA LYS A 435 83.46 -56.25 74.57
C LYS A 435 82.53 -56.00 75.76
N SER A 436 83.11 -55.87 76.96
CA SER A 436 82.34 -55.68 78.20
C SER A 436 81.84 -54.25 78.40
N TYR A 437 82.45 -53.26 77.74
CA TYR A 437 82.11 -51.83 77.85
C TYR A 437 80.63 -51.55 77.62
N SER A 438 80.03 -52.11 76.56
CA SER A 438 78.60 -51.95 76.27
C SER A 438 77.71 -52.52 77.39
N SER A 439 78.12 -53.63 78.01
CA SER A 439 77.40 -54.21 79.16
C SER A 439 77.56 -53.38 80.42
N TYR A 440 78.73 -52.77 80.65
CA TYR A 440 78.93 -51.85 81.77
C TYR A 440 78.12 -50.56 81.60
N LYS A 441 78.14 -49.95 80.40
CA LYS A 441 77.30 -48.78 80.13
C LYS A 441 75.82 -49.08 80.37
N LYS A 442 75.32 -50.22 79.87
CA LYS A 442 73.94 -50.64 80.11
C LYS A 442 73.59 -50.83 81.60
N GLN A 443 74.55 -51.27 82.41
CA GLN A 443 74.38 -51.37 83.86
C GLN A 443 74.42 -50.00 84.55
N ILE A 444 75.30 -49.08 84.12
CA ILE A 444 75.35 -47.68 84.64
C ILE A 444 74.02 -46.96 84.41
N ASP A 445 73.46 -47.09 83.21
CA ASP A 445 72.22 -46.44 82.82
C ASP A 445 70.99 -46.98 83.61
N GLY A 446 71.13 -48.13 84.29
CA GLY A 446 70.08 -48.78 85.07
C GLY A 446 70.18 -48.64 86.60
N LEU A 447 71.19 -47.97 87.14
CA LEU A 447 71.44 -47.85 88.60
C LEU A 447 70.97 -46.50 89.18
N LYS A 448 70.73 -46.46 90.50
CA LYS A 448 70.45 -45.23 91.28
C LYS A 448 71.76 -44.57 91.76
N GLU A 449 71.73 -43.26 92.04
CA GLU A 449 72.92 -42.38 92.23
C GLU A 449 74.01 -42.91 93.19
N GLU A 450 73.68 -43.63 94.28
CA GLU A 450 74.69 -44.15 95.21
C GLU A 450 75.57 -45.28 94.61
N ASP A 451 75.02 -46.11 93.73
CA ASP A 451 75.72 -47.24 93.09
C ASP A 451 76.55 -46.81 91.87
N GLN A 452 76.25 -45.64 91.30
CA GLN A 452 77.03 -45.07 90.19
C GLN A 452 78.48 -44.78 90.60
N SER A 453 78.72 -44.36 91.85
CA SER A 453 80.07 -44.01 92.34
C SER A 453 81.04 -45.20 92.34
N LEU A 454 80.57 -46.38 92.76
CA LEU A 454 81.32 -47.64 92.77
C LEU A 454 81.63 -48.13 91.35
N LEU A 455 80.65 -48.01 90.45
CA LEU A 455 80.78 -48.47 89.07
C LEU A 455 81.66 -47.54 88.22
N ILE A 456 81.58 -46.22 88.46
CA ILE A 456 82.52 -45.24 87.90
C ILE A 456 83.94 -45.56 88.36
N LYS A 457 84.14 -45.87 89.65
CA LYS A 457 85.45 -46.26 90.18
C LYS A 457 85.98 -47.57 89.58
N LEU A 458 85.10 -48.53 89.25
CA LEU A 458 85.47 -49.75 88.52
C LEU A 458 85.86 -49.45 87.07
N LEU A 459 85.13 -48.56 86.38
CA LEU A 459 85.46 -48.11 85.03
C LEU A 459 86.74 -47.30 84.98
N ASP A 460 86.97 -46.39 85.92
CA ASP A 460 88.22 -45.63 86.04
C ASP A 460 89.40 -46.58 86.24
N ASN A 461 89.29 -47.56 87.13
CA ASN A 461 90.33 -48.58 87.29
C ASN A 461 90.54 -49.43 86.02
N ALA A 462 89.46 -49.78 85.30
CA ALA A 462 89.54 -50.52 84.04
C ALA A 462 90.19 -49.69 82.92
N ILE A 463 89.84 -48.41 82.80
CA ILE A 463 90.39 -47.45 81.84
C ILE A 463 91.85 -47.13 82.17
N GLU A 464 92.19 -46.91 83.44
CA GLU A 464 93.57 -46.72 83.90
C GLU A 464 94.44 -47.95 83.56
N THR A 465 93.87 -49.15 83.68
CA THR A 465 94.55 -50.40 83.29
C THR A 465 94.75 -50.50 81.77
N ILE A 466 93.80 -50.04 80.95
CA ILE A 466 93.92 -50.01 79.47
C ILE A 466 94.89 -48.92 79.00
N SER A 467 94.91 -47.78 79.69
CA SER A 467 95.73 -46.62 79.38
C SER A 467 97.22 -46.87 79.62
N LYS A 468 97.57 -47.91 80.37
CA LYS A 468 98.96 -48.36 80.48
C LYS A 468 99.46 -48.81 79.10
N ASN A 469 100.51 -48.14 78.65
CA ASN A 469 101.08 -48.37 77.33
C ASN A 469 101.74 -49.76 77.30
N ALA A 470 101.56 -50.52 76.22
CA ALA A 470 102.23 -51.80 76.02
C ALA A 470 103.76 -51.67 76.06
N SER A 471 104.28 -50.48 75.76
CA SER A 471 105.71 -50.16 75.90
C SER A 471 106.18 -50.06 77.36
N GLU A 472 105.34 -49.62 78.30
CA GLU A 472 105.73 -49.47 79.72
C GLU A 472 105.79 -50.81 80.45
N THR A 473 104.97 -51.76 80.01
CA THR A 473 105.05 -53.13 80.45
C THR A 473 106.33 -53.77 79.91
N LEU A 474 106.61 -53.62 78.62
CA LEU A 474 107.85 -54.11 77.97
C LEU A 474 109.16 -53.62 78.62
N ASP A 475 109.23 -52.36 79.05
CA ASP A 475 110.48 -51.72 79.52
C ASP A 475 110.90 -52.10 80.95
N LYS A 476 110.03 -52.77 81.71
CA LYS A 476 110.41 -53.28 83.04
C LYS A 476 111.25 -54.54 82.89
N LYS A 477 112.50 -54.45 83.37
CA LYS A 477 113.50 -55.52 83.50
C LYS A 477 112.96 -56.67 84.35
N HIS A 478 112.12 -57.51 83.76
CA HIS A 478 111.55 -58.68 84.42
C HIS A 478 112.51 -59.85 84.24
N GLY A 479 112.90 -60.43 85.37
CA GLY A 479 113.92 -61.46 85.47
C GLY A 479 113.44 -62.77 84.87
N ASP A 480 113.52 -62.90 83.55
CA ASP A 480 113.74 -64.19 82.90
C ASP A 480 115.19 -64.60 83.19
N GLY A 481 115.44 -64.92 84.46
CA GLY A 481 116.72 -65.47 84.88
C GLY A 481 116.90 -66.77 84.13
N THR A 482 117.90 -66.84 83.27
CA THR A 482 118.26 -68.09 82.60
C THR A 482 118.43 -69.20 83.65
N PRO A 483 118.18 -70.49 83.33
CA PRO A 483 118.40 -71.57 84.30
C PRO A 483 119.78 -71.51 84.95
N LEU A 484 120.80 -71.06 84.21
CA LEU A 484 122.14 -70.76 84.70
C LEU A 484 122.16 -69.66 85.78
N GLN A 485 121.40 -68.58 85.66
CA GLN A 485 121.31 -67.56 86.71
C GLN A 485 120.64 -68.11 87.98
N SER A 486 119.63 -68.98 87.86
CA SER A 486 119.06 -69.65 89.03
C SER A 486 120.06 -70.59 89.72
N ILE A 487 120.78 -71.41 88.93
CA ILE A 487 121.80 -72.34 89.43
C ILE A 487 122.99 -71.58 90.05
N VAL A 488 123.48 -70.52 89.41
CA VAL A 488 124.55 -69.66 89.95
C VAL A 488 124.08 -69.01 91.24
N LYS A 489 122.85 -68.49 91.32
CA LYS A 489 122.34 -67.86 92.54
C LYS A 489 122.22 -68.88 93.68
N THR A 490 121.71 -70.07 93.41
CA THR A 490 121.63 -71.18 94.38
C THR A 490 123.01 -71.68 94.82
N LEU A 491 123.95 -71.89 93.89
CA LEU A 491 125.34 -72.28 94.20
C LEU A 491 126.08 -71.20 94.97
N THR A 492 125.87 -69.92 94.65
CA THR A 492 126.51 -68.80 95.36
C THR A 492 125.97 -68.70 96.79
N GLU A 493 124.67 -69.00 96.99
CA GLU A 493 124.06 -69.08 98.31
C GLU A 493 124.52 -70.31 99.12
N GLU A 494 124.75 -71.46 98.49
CA GLU A 494 125.29 -72.65 99.16
C GLU A 494 126.80 -72.56 99.46
N ILE A 495 127.63 -72.01 98.57
CA ILE A 495 129.06 -71.80 98.81
C ILE A 495 129.29 -70.77 99.93
N LYS A 496 128.40 -69.78 100.08
CA LYS A 496 128.39 -68.88 101.24
C LYS A 496 128.02 -69.54 102.57
N LYS A 497 127.44 -70.75 102.56
CA LYS A 497 127.10 -71.52 103.77
C LYS A 497 128.20 -72.52 104.18
N LEU A 498 129.19 -72.77 103.32
CA LEU A 498 130.30 -73.72 103.55
C LEU A 498 131.66 -73.04 103.82
N LYS A 499 131.65 -71.72 103.99
CA LYS A 499 132.72 -70.87 104.55
C LYS A 499 132.09 -70.00 105.62
#